data_AF-A0A1H3FBI8-F1
#
_entry.id   AF-A0A1H3FBI8-F1
#
_cell.length_a   1.000
_cell.length_b   1.000
_cell.length_c   1.000
_cell.angle_alpha   90.00
_cell.angle_beta   90.00
_cell.angle_gamma   90.00
#
_symmetry.space_group_name_H-M   'P 1'
#
loop_
_entity.id
_entity.type
_entity.pdbx_description
1 polymer ?
#
loop_
_entity_poly.entity_id
_entity_poly.type
_entity_poly.pdbx_seq_one_letter_code
_entity_poly.pdbx_strand_id
1 'polypeptide(L)'
;MKALTLFDEIARLAGGIEAEDRHGVVRFFPCTTLSVGAVLVKPNEFEKVEQVANAAAIAKHRAKNSSSGLYIAKREAAIPEKAAI
;
A
#
# COMPACT_ATOMS: atom_id res chain seq x y z
N MET A 1 10.89 -14.53 -5.57
CA MET A 1 9.71 -13.77 -6.03
C MET A 1 8.46 -14.43 -5.43
N LYS A 2 7.86 -13.88 -4.36
CA LYS A 2 6.77 -14.54 -3.58
C LYS A 2 5.35 -14.29 -4.12
N ALA A 3 5.15 -13.31 -4.99
CA ALA A 3 3.81 -12.95 -5.47
C ALA A 3 3.23 -13.96 -6.47
N LEU A 4 4.06 -14.51 -7.37
CA LEU A 4 3.61 -15.47 -8.38
C LEU A 4 3.00 -16.73 -7.76
N THR A 5 3.46 -17.16 -6.58
CA THR A 5 2.93 -18.35 -5.90
C THR A 5 1.52 -18.15 -5.35
N LEU A 6 0.99 -16.93 -5.36
CA LEU A 6 -0.39 -16.62 -4.96
C LEU A 6 -1.39 -16.77 -6.12
N PHE A 7 -0.90 -16.89 -7.35
CA PHE A 7 -1.72 -17.20 -8.53
C PHE A 7 -1.82 -18.73 -8.68
N ASP A 8 -2.94 -19.22 -9.22
CA ASP A 8 -3.07 -20.63 -9.59
C ASP A 8 -2.11 -21.03 -10.72
N GLU A 9 -2.01 -22.33 -10.99
CA GLU A 9 -1.07 -22.85 -11.99
C GLU A 9 -1.35 -22.36 -13.41
N ILE A 10 -2.62 -22.30 -13.80
CA ILE A 10 -3.03 -21.89 -15.13
C ILE A 10 -2.62 -20.42 -15.35
N ALA A 11 -2.91 -19.56 -14.38
CA ALA A 11 -2.56 -18.15 -14.42
C ALA A 11 -1.04 -17.93 -14.44
N ARG A 12 -0.27 -18.71 -13.65
CA ARG A 12 1.20 -18.65 -13.67
C ARG A 12 1.78 -19.02 -15.04
N LEU A 13 1.24 -20.07 -15.67
CA LEU A 13 1.68 -20.52 -17.00
C LEU A 13 1.29 -19.51 -18.10
N ALA A 14 0.12 -18.90 -17.99
CA ALA A 14 -0.36 -17.86 -18.91
C ALA A 14 0.29 -16.48 -18.65
N GLY A 15 0.96 -16.29 -17.51
CA GLY A 15 1.54 -15.01 -17.10
C GLY A 15 0.51 -13.97 -16.63
N GLY A 16 -0.73 -14.38 -16.34
CA GLY A 16 -1.84 -13.50 -15.99
C GLY A 16 -3.19 -14.20 -15.94
N ILE A 17 -4.25 -13.41 -15.80
CA ILE A 17 -5.65 -13.87 -15.73
C ILE A 17 -6.53 -13.12 -16.73
N GLU A 18 -7.54 -13.78 -17.26
CA GLU A 18 -8.67 -13.12 -17.93
C GLU A 18 -9.69 -12.72 -16.86
N ALA A 19 -10.03 -11.43 -16.78
CA ALA A 19 -11.00 -10.93 -15.82
C ALA A 19 -11.81 -9.76 -16.41
N GLU A 20 -12.96 -9.48 -15.80
CA GLU A 20 -13.76 -8.31 -16.14
C GLU A 20 -13.10 -7.03 -15.61
N ASP A 21 -12.97 -6.01 -16.47
CA ASP A 21 -12.58 -4.67 -16.03
C ASP A 21 -13.75 -3.93 -15.36
N ARG A 22 -13.50 -2.73 -14.83
CA ARG A 22 -14.53 -1.91 -14.16
C ARG A 22 -15.70 -1.47 -15.06
N HIS A 23 -15.64 -1.75 -16.35
CA HIS A 23 -16.66 -1.40 -17.35
C HIS A 23 -17.39 -2.64 -17.88
N GLY A 24 -17.16 -3.83 -17.32
CA GLY A 24 -17.83 -5.05 -17.78
C GLY A 24 -17.11 -5.80 -18.89
N VAL A 25 -15.91 -5.38 -19.28
CA VAL A 25 -15.21 -5.94 -20.45
C VAL A 25 -14.15 -6.93 -20.00
N VAL A 26 -14.22 -8.17 -20.51
CA VAL A 26 -13.18 -9.18 -20.27
C VAL A 26 -11.87 -8.76 -20.94
N ARG A 27 -10.79 -8.77 -20.15
CA ARG A 27 -9.44 -8.43 -20.60
C ARG A 27 -8.40 -9.28 -19.88
N PHE A 28 -7.25 -9.43 -20.53
CA PHE A 28 -6.07 -10.02 -19.92
C PHE A 28 -5.38 -9.06 -18.95
N PHE A 29 -5.08 -9.54 -17.75
CA PHE A 29 -4.31 -8.85 -16.72
C PHE A 29 -3.06 -9.65 -16.36
N PRO A 30 -1.85 -9.10 -16.53
CA PRO A 30 -0.62 -9.78 -16.13
C PRO A 30 -0.60 -10.12 -14.63
N CYS A 31 0.12 -11.19 -14.27
CA CYS A 31 0.39 -11.51 -12.87
C CYS A 31 1.00 -10.29 -12.17
N THR A 32 0.27 -9.73 -11.21
CA THR A 32 0.63 -8.47 -10.57
C THR A 32 1.21 -8.67 -9.18
N THR A 33 1.87 -7.64 -8.68
CA THR A 33 2.37 -7.58 -7.30
C THR A 33 1.62 -6.49 -6.54
N LEU A 34 1.45 -6.68 -5.24
CA LEU A 34 0.85 -5.68 -4.37
C LEU A 34 1.93 -4.86 -3.65
N SER A 35 1.75 -3.54 -3.62
CA SER A 35 2.49 -2.67 -2.69
C SER A 35 1.57 -2.19 -1.57
N VAL A 36 2.04 -2.28 -0.32
CA VAL A 36 1.30 -1.94 0.89
C VAL A 36 2.05 -0.89 1.70
N GLY A 37 1.39 0.25 1.93
CA GLY A 37 1.81 1.22 2.94
C GLY A 37 0.95 1.07 4.18
N ALA A 38 1.58 0.99 5.35
CA ALA A 38 0.91 0.89 6.64
C ALA A 38 1.34 2.01 7.57
N VAL A 39 0.40 2.49 8.38
CA VAL A 39 0.63 3.47 9.45
C VAL A 39 0.11 2.86 10.74
N LEU A 40 0.95 2.83 11.77
CA LEU A 40 0.51 2.46 13.12
C LEU A 40 -0.08 3.71 13.77
N VAL A 41 -1.37 3.66 14.09
CA VAL A 41 -2.10 4.78 14.70
C VAL A 41 -2.43 4.47 16.15
N LYS A 42 -2.09 5.39 17.06
CA LYS A 42 -2.49 5.34 18.47
C LYS A 42 -3.75 6.17 18.72
N PRO A 43 -4.51 5.88 19.79
CA PRO A 43 -5.60 6.74 20.22
C PRO A 43 -5.13 8.20 20.38
N ASN A 44 -5.94 9.14 19.90
CA ASN A 44 -5.68 10.59 19.95
C ASN A 44 -4.41 11.07 19.22
N GLU A 45 -3.81 10.24 18.34
CA GLU A 45 -2.64 10.64 17.56
C GLU A 45 -2.98 11.57 16.39
N PHE A 46 -4.21 11.44 15.86
CA PHE A 46 -4.74 12.32 14.83
C PHE A 46 -6.05 12.92 15.31
N GLU A 47 -6.23 14.21 15.05
CA GLU A 47 -7.45 14.95 15.39
C GLU A 47 -8.55 14.72 14.36
N LYS A 48 -8.17 14.42 13.10
CA LYS A 48 -9.09 14.28 11.97
C LYS A 48 -8.79 13.04 11.15
N VAL A 49 -9.84 12.44 10.60
CA VAL A 49 -9.76 11.21 9.78
C VAL A 49 -8.94 11.45 8.51
N GLU A 50 -8.98 12.66 7.95
CA GLU A 50 -8.22 13.03 6.76
C GLU A 50 -6.71 12.97 7.00
N GLN A 51 -6.25 13.23 8.24
CA GLN A 51 -4.83 13.14 8.57
C GLN A 51 -4.34 11.69 8.54
N VAL A 52 -5.16 10.75 9.02
CA VAL A 52 -4.90 9.30 8.93
C VAL A 52 -4.84 8.87 7.46
N ALA A 53 -5.82 9.30 6.66
CA ALA A 53 -5.89 8.98 5.24
C ALA A 53 -4.65 9.51 4.48
N ASN A 54 -4.23 10.74 4.77
CA ASN A 54 -3.05 11.34 4.17
C ASN A 54 -1.77 10.59 4.58
N ALA A 55 -1.61 10.27 5.87
CA ALA A 55 -0.47 9.48 6.36
C ALA A 55 -0.40 8.11 5.65
N ALA A 56 -1.53 7.42 5.51
CA ALA A 56 -1.61 6.15 4.79
C ALA A 56 -1.28 6.31 3.29
N ALA A 57 -1.73 7.40 2.66
CA ALA A 57 -1.41 7.70 1.26
C ALA A 57 0.11 7.91 1.06
N ILE A 58 0.76 8.62 1.97
CA ILE A 58 2.22 8.82 1.97
C ILE A 58 2.94 7.48 2.17
N ALA A 59 2.51 6.69 3.16
CA ALA A 59 3.10 5.36 3.39
C ALA A 59 2.96 4.45 2.17
N LYS A 60 1.79 4.45 1.51
CA LYS A 60 1.53 3.72 0.26
C LYS A 60 2.45 4.19 -0.86
N HIS A 61 2.64 5.50 -1.00
CA HIS A 61 3.55 6.04 -2.02
C HIS A 61 4.99 5.59 -1.77
N ARG A 62 5.47 5.64 -0.51
CA ARG A 62 6.79 5.12 -0.14
C ARG A 62 6.92 3.62 -0.42
N ALA A 63 5.88 2.83 -0.18
CA ALA A 63 5.86 1.39 -0.50
C ALA A 63 5.97 1.12 -2.01
N LYS A 64 5.25 1.90 -2.85
CA LYS A 64 5.32 1.77 -4.31
C LYS A 64 6.70 2.05 -4.88
N ASN A 65 7.45 2.94 -4.24
CA ASN A 65 8.80 3.31 -4.64
C ASN A 65 9.89 2.46 -3.95
N SER A 66 9.52 1.51 -3.09
CA SER A 66 10.48 0.62 -2.42
C SER A 66 10.63 -0.71 -3.17
N SER A 67 11.80 -1.34 -3.05
CA SER A 67 12.06 -2.65 -3.65
C SER A 67 11.27 -3.80 -2.98
N SER A 68 10.83 -3.62 -1.73
CA SER A 68 10.04 -4.61 -0.99
C SER A 68 8.55 -4.57 -1.34
N GLY A 69 8.06 -3.45 -1.87
CA GLY A 69 6.62 -3.18 -1.98
C GLY A 69 5.92 -3.01 -0.62
N LEU A 70 6.61 -3.09 0.51
CA LEU A 70 6.04 -2.90 1.85
C LEU A 70 6.74 -1.75 2.55
N TYR A 71 5.97 -0.80 3.05
CA TYR A 71 6.47 0.29 3.89
C TYR A 71 5.59 0.47 5.12
N ILE A 72 6.21 0.42 6.30
CA ILE A 72 5.56 0.75 7.57
C ILE A 72 6.09 2.11 7.98
N ALA A 73 5.21 3.11 8.06
CA ALA A 73 5.56 4.43 8.51
C ALA A 73 6.07 4.35 9.95
N LYS A 74 7.36 4.65 10.13
CA LYS A 74 7.95 4.86 11.45
C LYS A 74 7.46 6.21 11.97
N ARG A 75 7.26 6.30 13.27
CA ARG A 75 7.02 7.56 13.98
C ARG A 75 8.17 8.52 13.64
N GLU A 76 7.90 9.65 13.02
CA GLU A 76 8.81 10.79 13.16
C GLU A 76 8.68 11.25 14.61
N ALA A 77 9.79 11.26 15.35
CA ALA A 77 9.80 11.76 16.72
C ALA A 77 9.18 13.16 16.71
N ALA A 78 8.18 13.38 17.56
CA ALA A 78 7.57 14.69 17.71
C ALA A 78 8.68 15.72 17.91
N ILE A 79 8.74 16.71 17.02
CA ILE A 79 9.56 17.89 17.25
C ILE A 79 9.00 18.50 18.53
N PRO A 80 9.82 18.71 19.59
CA PRO A 80 9.31 19.33 20.80
C PRO A 80 8.68 20.66 20.44
N GLU A 81 7.40 20.80 20.83
CA GLU A 81 6.67 22.04 20.75
C GLU A 81 7.52 23.13 21.39
N LYS A 82 7.66 24.27 20.68
CA LYS A 82 8.51 25.38 21.10
C LYS A 82 8.32 25.63 22.59
N ALA A 83 9.45 25.65 23.32
CA ALA A 83 9.52 26.09 24.69
C ALA A 83 8.76 27.42 24.83
N ALA A 84 7.72 27.40 25.67
CA ALA A 84 7.04 28.60 26.12
C ALA A 84 8.08 29.55 26.73
N ILE A 85 8.12 30.78 26.22
CA ILE A 85 8.60 31.97 26.94
C ILE A 85 7.51 33.02 26.77
#